data_AF-A0AB34PB08-F1
#
_entry.id   AF-A0AB34PB08-F1
#
_cell.length_a   1.000
_cell.length_b   1.000
_cell.length_c   1.000
_cell.angle_alpha   90.00
_cell.angle_beta   90.00
_cell.angle_gamma   90.00
#
_symmetry.space_group_name_H-M   'P 1'
#
loop_
_entity.id
_entity.type
_entity.pdbx_description
1 polymer ?
#
loop_
_entity_poly.entity_id
_entity_poly.type
_entity_poly.pdbx_seq_one_letter_code
_entity_poly.pdbx_strand_id
1 'polypeptide(L)'
;VEHGAVIGSSGEGRISAATRADYAAAAAAVLASEAPQAGQVYELAGDTAFSMAEYAAEVAQQSGKPVAYHDLPEADYAAALVQIGLPAGFAQVLAQCSASSRGGSLFDDSRTLSGLIGRPTTPLRDAVAAALAAR
;
A
#
# COMPACT_ATOMS: atom_id res chain seq x y z
N VAL A 1 -14.12 7.10 -0.39
CA VAL A 1 -14.89 8.36 -0.54
C VAL A 1 -16.37 8.16 -0.24
N GLU A 2 -17.08 7.27 -0.94
CA GLU A 2 -18.54 7.08 -0.76
C GLU A 2 -18.98 6.75 0.67
N HIS A 3 -18.20 5.95 1.40
CA HIS A 3 -18.51 5.55 2.77
C HIS A 3 -17.89 6.44 3.85
N GLY A 4 -17.17 7.51 3.47
CA GLY A 4 -16.54 8.45 4.43
C GLY A 4 -15.46 7.85 5.35
N ALA A 5 -15.07 6.60 5.14
CA ALA A 5 -14.15 5.88 5.99
C ALA A 5 -13.20 5.00 5.19
N VAL A 6 -11.98 4.85 5.71
CA VAL A 6 -11.07 3.75 5.42
C VAL A 6 -11.05 2.88 6.67
N ILE A 7 -11.41 1.60 6.54
CA ILE A 7 -11.34 0.64 7.64
C ILE A 7 -10.13 -0.27 7.45
N GLY A 8 -9.55 -0.75 8.54
CA GLY A 8 -8.46 -1.72 8.51
C GLY A 8 -7.98 -2.07 9.90
N SER A 9 -6.91 -2.85 10.00
CA SER A 9 -6.32 -3.30 11.26
C SER A 9 -4.83 -2.98 11.35
N SER A 10 -4.37 -1.92 10.69
CA SER A 10 -2.94 -1.59 10.56
C SER A 10 -2.38 -0.75 11.70
N GLY A 11 -3.20 -0.25 12.63
CA GLY A 11 -2.74 0.61 13.73
C GLY A 11 -1.89 1.78 13.22
N GLU A 12 -0.73 1.99 13.84
CA GLU A 12 0.26 2.99 13.41
C GLU A 12 1.34 2.43 12.46
N GLY A 13 1.13 1.21 11.94
CA GLY A 13 2.07 0.55 11.04
C GLY A 13 2.39 1.39 9.80
N ARG A 14 3.68 1.41 9.43
CA ARG A 14 4.16 2.13 8.24
C ARG A 14 4.13 1.20 7.03
N ILE A 15 3.61 1.71 5.91
CA ILE A 15 3.48 0.98 4.65
C ILE A 15 4.28 1.71 3.58
N SER A 16 5.30 1.05 3.05
CA SER A 16 6.19 1.55 2.00
C SER A 16 5.70 1.08 0.64
N ALA A 17 4.47 1.46 0.30
CA ALA A 17 3.83 1.02 -0.94
C ALA A 17 4.43 1.70 -2.16
N ALA A 18 4.45 0.99 -3.29
CA ALA A 18 4.73 1.55 -4.61
C ALA A 18 3.63 1.15 -5.60
N THR A 19 3.55 1.86 -6.73
CA THR A 19 2.56 1.53 -7.76
C THR A 19 2.95 0.24 -8.48
N ARG A 20 1.96 -0.46 -9.06
CA ARG A 20 2.23 -1.61 -9.94
C ARG A 20 3.15 -1.24 -11.11
N ALA A 21 3.09 0.00 -11.60
CA ALA A 21 3.96 0.49 -12.66
C ALA A 21 5.42 0.60 -12.21
N ASP A 22 5.68 1.00 -10.96
CA ASP A 22 7.04 1.05 -10.41
C ASP A 22 7.62 -0.37 -10.24
N TYR A 23 6.84 -1.31 -9.70
CA TYR A 23 7.26 -2.71 -9.60
C TYR A 23 7.52 -3.34 -10.98
N ALA A 24 6.66 -3.05 -11.96
CA ALA A 24 6.86 -3.53 -13.33
C ALA A 24 8.12 -2.94 -13.98
N ALA A 25 8.42 -1.67 -13.74
CA ALA A 25 9.64 -1.04 -14.22
C ALA A 25 10.90 -1.70 -13.62
N ALA A 26 10.87 -2.08 -12.33
CA ALA A 26 11.98 -2.79 -11.71
C ALA A 26 12.17 -4.19 -12.30
N ALA A 27 11.07 -4.94 -12.48
CA ALA A 27 11.13 -6.24 -13.13
C ALA A 27 11.71 -6.14 -14.56
N ALA A 28 11.29 -5.13 -15.33
CA ALA A 28 11.82 -4.88 -16.66
C ALA A 28 13.33 -4.51 -16.63
N ALA A 29 13.74 -3.64 -15.69
CA ALA A 29 15.14 -3.26 -15.52
C ALA A 29 16.03 -4.45 -15.19
N VAL A 30 15.60 -5.32 -14.27
CA VAL A 30 16.33 -6.54 -13.91
C VAL A 30 16.43 -7.50 -15.10
N LEU A 31 15.33 -7.72 -15.83
CA LEU A 31 15.31 -8.63 -17.00
C LEU A 31 16.17 -8.12 -18.17
N ALA A 32 16.29 -6.80 -18.35
CA ALA A 32 17.04 -6.18 -19.43
C ALA A 32 18.49 -5.83 -19.05
N SER A 33 18.91 -6.07 -17.81
CA SER A 33 20.22 -5.67 -17.30
C SER A 33 21.34 -6.48 -17.96
N GLU A 34 22.39 -5.78 -18.42
CA GLU A 34 23.64 -6.43 -18.87
C GLU A 34 24.51 -6.89 -17.68
N ALA A 35 24.25 -6.37 -16.48
CA ALA A 35 24.95 -6.78 -15.27
C ALA A 35 24.38 -8.09 -14.71
N PRO A 36 25.19 -8.98 -14.10
CA PRO A 36 24.70 -10.24 -13.53
C PRO A 36 23.64 -10.01 -12.44
N GLN A 37 22.41 -10.49 -12.67
CA GLN A 37 21.28 -10.42 -11.72
C GLN A 37 21.01 -11.75 -11.01
N ALA A 38 21.57 -12.86 -11.51
CA ALA A 38 21.28 -14.19 -10.99
C ALA A 38 21.70 -14.32 -9.52
N GLY A 39 20.79 -14.84 -8.69
CA GLY A 39 21.01 -15.04 -7.26
C GLY A 39 20.85 -13.78 -6.39
N GLN A 40 20.54 -12.63 -6.97
CA GLN A 40 20.22 -11.42 -6.20
C GLN A 40 18.81 -11.48 -5.62
N VAL A 41 18.65 -10.98 -4.40
CA VAL A 41 17.37 -10.81 -3.73
C VAL A 41 17.16 -9.32 -3.48
N TYR A 42 16.07 -8.77 -4.03
CA TYR A 42 15.74 -7.36 -3.91
C TYR A 42 14.46 -7.20 -3.09
N GLU A 43 14.55 -6.49 -1.98
CA GLU A 43 13.37 -6.02 -1.24
C GLU A 43 12.87 -4.73 -1.87
N LEU A 44 11.68 -4.77 -2.47
CA LEU A 44 11.17 -3.67 -3.28
C LEU A 44 10.05 -2.92 -2.55
N ALA A 45 10.31 -1.65 -2.24
CA ALA A 45 9.38 -0.77 -1.55
C ALA A 45 9.44 0.67 -2.06
N GLY A 46 8.40 1.44 -1.77
CA GLY A 46 8.35 2.88 -2.05
C GLY A 46 9.37 3.67 -1.24
N ASP A 47 9.84 4.81 -1.77
CA ASP A 47 10.85 5.66 -1.11
C ASP A 47 10.34 6.33 0.17
N THR A 48 9.02 6.40 0.31
CA THR A 48 8.34 6.98 1.46
C THR A 48 7.28 6.02 1.97
N ALA A 49 7.29 5.79 3.27
CA ALA A 49 6.23 5.04 3.94
C ALA A 49 5.10 5.97 4.41
N PHE A 50 3.90 5.43 4.60
CA PHE A 50 2.78 6.15 5.21
C PHE A 50 1.97 5.24 6.16
N SER A 51 1.22 5.84 7.08
CA SER A 51 0.19 5.15 7.87
C SER A 51 -1.16 5.16 7.15
N MET A 52 -2.07 4.26 7.53
CA MET A 52 -3.44 4.28 6.98
C MET A 52 -4.22 5.55 7.36
N ALA A 53 -3.85 6.22 8.46
CA ALA A 53 -4.39 7.52 8.83
C ALA A 53 -3.91 8.63 7.89
N GLU A 54 -2.62 8.64 7.52
CA GLU A 54 -2.08 9.56 6.51
C GLU A 54 -2.70 9.31 5.14
N TYR A 55 -2.93 8.04 4.78
CA TYR A 55 -3.66 7.68 3.56
C TYR A 55 -5.08 8.23 3.54
N ALA A 56 -5.85 8.04 4.62
CA ALA A 56 -7.19 8.58 4.73
C ALA A 56 -7.20 10.12 4.64
N ALA A 57 -6.22 10.78 5.28
CA ALA A 57 -6.07 12.23 5.24
C ALA A 57 -5.75 12.74 3.81
N GLU A 58 -4.86 12.07 3.08
CA GLU A 58 -4.54 12.42 1.69
C GLU A 58 -5.77 12.29 0.78
N VAL A 59 -6.54 11.19 0.93
CA VAL A 59 -7.79 10.99 0.20
C VAL A 59 -8.82 12.07 0.56
N ALA A 60 -8.96 12.42 1.84
CA ALA A 60 -9.88 13.47 2.28
C ALA A 60 -9.51 14.83 1.67
N GLN A 61 -8.23 15.19 1.74
CA GLN A 61 -7.69 16.43 1.20
C GLN A 61 -7.96 16.56 -0.30
N GLN A 62 -7.64 15.53 -1.08
CA GLN A 62 -7.78 15.61 -2.54
C GLN A 62 -9.23 15.44 -3.02
N SER A 63 -10.05 14.65 -2.33
CA SER A 63 -11.44 14.44 -2.73
C SER A 63 -12.40 15.56 -2.26
N GLY A 64 -11.96 16.41 -1.32
CA GLY A 64 -12.80 17.43 -0.70
C GLY A 64 -13.93 16.86 0.17
N LYS A 65 -13.90 15.57 0.50
CA LYS A 65 -14.90 14.89 1.33
C LYS A 65 -14.27 14.37 2.62
N PRO A 66 -15.00 14.37 3.75
CA PRO A 66 -14.48 13.81 4.99
C PRO A 66 -14.21 12.31 4.82
N VAL A 67 -12.96 11.90 5.04
CA VAL A 67 -12.53 10.51 5.09
C VAL A 67 -11.65 10.32 6.32
N ALA A 68 -12.03 9.39 7.20
CA ALA A 68 -11.25 9.04 8.40
C ALA A 68 -10.76 7.60 8.34
N TYR A 69 -9.63 7.33 9.00
CA TYR A 69 -9.19 5.95 9.23
C TYR A 69 -9.81 5.41 10.52
N HIS A 70 -10.41 4.23 10.44
CA HIS A 70 -10.92 3.48 11.58
C HIS A 70 -10.12 2.19 11.73
N ASP A 71 -9.25 2.18 12.72
CA ASP A 71 -8.51 0.98 13.12
C ASP A 71 -9.44 0.06 13.93
N LEU A 72 -9.55 -1.18 13.49
CA LEU A 72 -10.40 -2.21 14.07
C LEU A 72 -9.54 -3.39 14.54
N PRO A 73 -9.96 -4.14 15.57
CA PRO A 73 -9.45 -5.48 15.82
C PRO A 73 -9.52 -6.34 14.56
N GLU A 74 -8.54 -7.22 14.36
CA GLU A 74 -8.44 -8.05 13.14
C GLU A 74 -9.73 -8.84 12.86
N ALA A 75 -10.32 -9.44 13.89
CA ALA A 75 -11.57 -10.19 13.78
C ALA A 75 -12.75 -9.31 13.33
N ASP A 76 -12.82 -8.08 13.84
CA ASP A 76 -13.89 -7.14 13.50
C ASP A 76 -13.73 -6.61 12.07
N TYR A 77 -12.48 -6.37 11.64
CA TYR A 77 -12.22 -5.99 10.25
C TYR A 77 -12.57 -7.13 9.28
N ALA A 78 -12.19 -8.37 9.60
CA ALA A 78 -12.58 -9.54 8.79
C ALA A 78 -14.11 -9.67 8.71
N ALA A 79 -14.82 -9.50 9.84
CA ALA A 79 -16.29 -9.54 9.87
C ALA A 79 -16.91 -8.43 9.00
N ALA A 80 -16.38 -7.21 9.09
CA ALA A 80 -16.84 -6.08 8.27
C ALA A 80 -16.64 -6.34 6.77
N LEU A 81 -15.51 -6.93 6.37
CA LEU A 81 -15.25 -7.32 4.98
C LEU A 81 -16.25 -8.37 4.47
N VAL A 82 -16.63 -9.34 5.30
CA VAL A 82 -17.67 -10.33 4.95
C VAL A 82 -19.03 -9.66 4.77
N GLN A 83 -19.38 -8.69 5.63
CA GLN A 83 -20.65 -7.97 5.53
C GLN A 83 -20.81 -7.18 4.22
N ILE A 84 -19.70 -6.75 3.62
CA ILE A 84 -19.71 -6.07 2.31
C ILE A 84 -19.54 -7.04 1.12
N GLY A 85 -19.62 -8.35 1.36
CA GLY A 85 -19.73 -9.38 0.33
C GLY A 85 -18.44 -10.14 0.01
N LEU A 86 -17.35 -9.97 0.77
CA LEU A 86 -16.15 -10.78 0.55
C LEU A 86 -16.34 -12.20 1.10
N PRO A 87 -15.81 -13.23 0.41
CA PRO A 87 -15.74 -14.59 0.97
C PRO A 87 -14.96 -14.62 2.28
N ALA A 88 -15.43 -15.39 3.27
CA ALA A 88 -14.88 -15.41 4.62
C ALA A 88 -13.37 -15.69 4.67
N GLY A 89 -12.88 -16.69 3.93
CA GLY A 89 -11.45 -17.01 3.90
C GLY A 89 -10.60 -15.88 3.31
N PHE A 90 -11.12 -15.14 2.33
CA PHE A 90 -10.40 -14.02 1.73
C PHE A 90 -10.40 -12.80 2.66
N ALA A 91 -11.52 -12.52 3.34
CA ALA A 91 -11.61 -11.48 4.35
C ALA A 91 -10.62 -11.70 5.50
N GLN A 92 -10.46 -12.95 5.96
CA GLN A 92 -9.46 -13.32 6.97
C GLN A 92 -8.04 -13.02 6.51
N VAL A 93 -7.67 -13.42 5.29
CA VAL A 93 -6.33 -13.14 4.74
C VAL A 93 -6.05 -11.63 4.69
N LEU A 94 -7.01 -10.82 4.21
CA LEU A 94 -6.84 -9.36 4.15
C LEU A 94 -6.70 -8.74 5.55
N ALA A 95 -7.50 -9.19 6.51
CA ALA A 95 -7.43 -8.71 7.88
C ALA A 95 -6.08 -9.06 8.53
N GLN A 96 -5.62 -10.29 8.36
CA GLN A 96 -4.32 -10.75 8.86
C GLN A 96 -3.16 -9.96 8.21
N CYS A 97 -3.19 -9.73 6.90
CA CYS A 97 -2.19 -8.90 6.23
C CYS A 97 -2.18 -7.45 6.77
N SER A 98 -3.35 -6.87 7.00
CA SER A 98 -3.47 -5.53 7.59
C SER A 98 -2.96 -5.51 9.03
N ALA A 99 -3.28 -6.50 9.85
CA ALA A 99 -2.78 -6.62 11.22
C ALA A 99 -1.25 -6.80 11.27
N SER A 100 -0.69 -7.59 10.35
CA SER A 100 0.76 -7.83 10.26
C SER A 100 1.54 -6.54 9.98
N SER A 101 0.95 -5.57 9.28
CA SER A 101 1.62 -4.30 8.99
C SER A 101 1.91 -3.49 10.26
N ARG A 102 1.21 -3.74 11.38
CA ARG A 102 1.55 -3.15 12.69
C ARG A 102 2.97 -3.49 13.13
N GLY A 103 3.42 -4.71 12.81
CA GLY A 103 4.76 -5.19 13.10
C GLY A 103 5.83 -4.72 12.10
N GLY A 104 5.50 -3.80 11.20
CA GLY A 104 6.46 -3.30 10.19
C GLY A 104 6.65 -4.23 9.00
N SER A 105 5.82 -5.27 8.82
CA SER A 105 5.98 -6.23 7.71
C SER A 105 5.84 -5.64 6.30
N LEU A 106 5.36 -4.39 6.20
CA LEU A 106 5.23 -3.63 4.96
C LEU A 106 6.10 -2.38 4.95
N PHE A 107 7.04 -2.26 5.90
CA PHE A 107 7.98 -1.15 5.98
C PHE A 107 9.34 -1.58 5.44
N ASP A 108 9.88 -0.78 4.53
CA ASP A 108 11.26 -0.86 4.07
C ASP A 108 11.67 0.53 3.57
N ASP A 109 12.85 1.00 3.98
CA ASP A 109 13.42 2.29 3.61
C ASP A 109 14.72 2.15 2.81
N SER A 110 14.99 0.95 2.26
CA SER A 110 16.21 0.63 1.53
C SER A 110 16.39 1.44 0.25
N ARG A 111 15.27 1.91 -0.34
CA ARG A 111 15.22 2.57 -1.65
C ARG A 111 15.77 1.71 -2.79
N THR A 112 15.76 0.39 -2.62
CA THR A 112 16.18 -0.56 -3.66
C THR A 112 15.36 -0.38 -4.94
N LEU A 113 14.05 -0.14 -4.81
CA LEU A 113 13.16 0.03 -5.95
C LEU A 113 13.52 1.25 -6.80
N SER A 114 13.67 2.43 -6.18
CA SER A 114 14.05 3.65 -6.91
C SER A 114 15.45 3.56 -7.50
N GLY A 115 16.38 2.90 -6.80
CA GLY A 115 17.71 2.58 -7.32
C GLY A 115 17.65 1.73 -8.59
N LEU A 116 16.83 0.67 -8.62
CA LEU A 116 16.68 -0.21 -9.78
C LEU A 116 16.02 0.48 -10.98
N ILE A 117 15.01 1.32 -10.75
CA ILE A 117 14.28 1.98 -11.83
C ILE A 117 14.92 3.32 -12.27
N GLY A 118 15.95 3.79 -11.56
CA GLY A 118 16.69 5.01 -11.87
C GLY A 118 15.92 6.32 -11.65
N ARG A 119 14.83 6.30 -10.88
CA ARG A 119 14.01 7.47 -10.54
C ARG A 119 13.27 7.25 -9.22
N PRO A 120 12.81 8.31 -8.54
CA PRO A 120 11.92 8.16 -7.40
C PRO A 120 10.67 7.33 -7.75
N THR A 121 10.22 6.55 -6.78
CA THR A 121 8.94 5.83 -6.80
C THR A 121 7.77 6.82 -6.74
N THR A 122 6.60 6.39 -7.22
CA THR A 122 5.42 7.26 -7.26
C THR A 122 4.96 7.57 -5.84
N PRO A 123 4.91 8.85 -5.42
CA PRO A 123 4.49 9.21 -4.07
C PRO A 123 2.99 8.97 -3.89
N LEU A 124 2.58 8.74 -2.64
CA LEU A 124 1.18 8.45 -2.30
C LEU A 124 0.21 9.47 -2.89
N ARG A 125 0.53 10.76 -2.78
CA ARG A 125 -0.31 11.86 -3.28
C ARG A 125 -0.63 11.70 -4.78
N ASP A 126 0.35 11.28 -5.59
CA ASP A 126 0.19 11.18 -7.04
C ASP A 126 -0.66 9.94 -7.38
N ALA A 127 -0.48 8.85 -6.62
CA ALA A 127 -1.30 7.65 -6.74
C ALA A 127 -2.77 7.89 -6.33
N VAL A 128 -3.01 8.67 -5.26
CA VAL A 128 -4.37 9.07 -4.84
C VAL A 128 -5.01 9.95 -5.91
N ALA A 129 -4.28 10.93 -6.45
CA ALA A 129 -4.79 11.83 -7.49
C ALA A 129 -5.23 11.04 -8.73
N ALA A 130 -4.38 10.12 -9.19
CA ALA A 130 -4.70 9.24 -10.32
C ALA A 130 -5.94 8.37 -10.05
N ALA A 131 -6.05 7.78 -8.85
CA ALA A 131 -7.18 6.94 -8.49
C ALA A 131 -8.51 7.72 -8.38
N LEU A 132 -8.48 8.99 -7.96
CA LEU A 132 -9.66 9.85 -7.92
C LEU A 132 -10.08 10.32 -9.32
N ALA A 133 -9.13 10.56 -10.22
CA ALA A 133 -9.41 10.97 -11.59
C ALA A 133 -9.95 9.84 -12.48
N ALA A 134 -9.67 8.58 -12.14
CA ALA A 134 -10.16 7.40 -12.87
C ALA A 134 -11.63 7.04 -12.59
N ARG A 135 -12.36 7.90 -11.87
CA ARG A 135 -13.77 7.73 -11.51
C ARG A 135 -14.71 8.45 -12.47
#